data_AF-A0A1I4R148-F1
#
_entry.id   AF-A0A1I4R148-F1
#
_cell.length_a   1.000
_cell.length_b   1.000
_cell.length_c   1.000
_cell.angle_alpha   90.00
_cell.angle_beta   90.00
_cell.angle_gamma   90.00
#
_symmetry.space_group_name_H-M   'P 1'
#
loop_
_entity.id
_entity.type
_entity.pdbx_description
1 polymer ?
#
loop_
_entity_poly.entity_id
_entity_poly.type
_entity_poly.pdbx_seq_one_letter_code
_entity_poly.pdbx_strand_id
1 'polypeptide(L)' 'MHVGSKGWYVEKLKEQGVRYIEGRKIEKFKTHILANLLDEKENS' A
#
# COMPACT_ATOMS: atom_id res chain seq x y z
N MET A 1 -2.40 -14.38 -3.87
CA MET A 1 -2.92 -13.02 -4.18
C MET A 1 -2.52 -12.65 -5.59
N HIS A 2 -3.38 -11.95 -6.35
CA HIS A 2 -3.04 -11.50 -7.71
C HIS A 2 -2.29 -10.17 -7.64
N VAL A 3 -1.23 -10.03 -8.44
CA VAL A 3 -0.50 -8.76 -8.61
C VAL A 3 -1.48 -7.66 -9.02
N GLY A 4 -1.36 -6.47 -8.42
CA GLY A 4 -2.28 -5.35 -8.67
C GLY A 4 -3.61 -5.41 -7.93
N SER A 5 -3.87 -6.45 -7.13
CA SER A 5 -5.02 -6.46 -6.22
C SER A 5 -4.78 -5.59 -4.98
N LYS A 6 -5.86 -5.13 -4.34
CA LYS A 6 -5.76 -4.33 -3.10
C LYS A 6 -4.90 -5.00 -2.03
N GLY A 7 -5.11 -6.30 -1.82
CA GLY A 7 -4.36 -7.06 -0.84
C GLY A 7 -2.87 -7.14 -1.19
N TRP A 8 -2.54 -7.29 -2.47
CA TRP A 8 -1.16 -7.31 -2.94
C TRP A 8 -0.42 -5.99 -2.61
N TYR A 9 -1.06 -4.84 -2.84
CA TYR A 9 -0.49 -3.55 -2.45
C TYR A 9 -0.37 -3.39 -0.92
N VAL A 10 -1.39 -3.85 -0.16
CA VAL A 10 -1.32 -3.83 1.31
C VAL A 10 -0.12 -4.63 1.82
N GLU A 11 0.12 -5.83 1.27
CA GLU A 11 1.27 -6.64 1.68
C GLU A 11 2.59 -5.98 1.32
N LYS A 12 2.75 -5.49 0.10
CA LYS A 12 3.97 -4.78 -0.34
C LYS A 12 4.29 -3.58 0.55
N LEU A 13 3.30 -2.77 0.86
CA LEU A 13 3.46 -1.64 1.77
C LEU A 13 3.82 -2.09 3.20
N LYS A 14 3.25 -3.19 3.70
CA LYS A 14 3.60 -3.78 5.01
C LYS A 14 5.03 -4.31 5.04
N GLU A 15 5.51 -4.93 3.95
CA GLU A 15 6.90 -5.38 3.80
C GLU A 15 7.88 -4.18 3.91
N GLN A 16 7.48 -3.01 3.41
CA GLN A 16 8.22 -1.76 3.57
C GLN A 16 7.99 -1.05 4.92
N GLY A 17 7.30 -1.69 5.87
CA GLY A 17 7.03 -1.14 7.20
C GLY A 17 5.85 -0.15 7.28
N VAL A 18 5.17 0.12 6.16
CA VAL A 18 4.01 1.03 6.14
C VAL A 18 2.76 0.26 6.58
N ARG A 19 2.21 0.64 7.74
CA ARG A 19 0.96 0.05 8.28
C ARG A 19 -0.17 1.06 8.43
N TYR A 20 0.19 2.34 8.58
CA TYR A 20 -0.73 3.45 8.80
C TYR A 20 -0.31 4.65 7.96
N ILE A 21 -1.29 5.38 7.44
CA ILE A 21 -1.15 6.66 6.76
C ILE A 21 -2.07 7.62 7.51
N GLU A 22 -1.53 8.72 8.04
CA GLU A 22 -2.32 9.75 8.74
C GLU A 22 -3.21 9.17 9.86
N GLY A 23 -2.68 8.19 10.62
CA GLY A 23 -3.42 7.51 11.69
C GLY A 23 -4.46 6.48 11.22
N ARG A 24 -4.64 6.28 9.90
CA ARG A 24 -5.57 5.30 9.33
C ARG A 24 -4.83 4.07 8.79
N LYS A 25 -5.36 2.87 9.05
CA LYS A 25 -4.82 1.61 8.49
C LYS A 25 -4.85 1.61 6.96
N ILE A 26 -3.76 1.18 6.33
CA ILE A 26 -3.66 1.12 4.86
C ILE A 26 -4.76 0.24 4.22
N GLU A 27 -5.22 -0.78 4.93
CA GLU A 27 -6.30 -1.69 4.51
C GLU A 27 -7.64 -0.96 4.27
N LYS A 28 -7.82 0.25 4.78
CA LYS A 28 -9.04 1.06 4.58
C LYS A 28 -8.98 1.99 3.37
N PHE A 29 -7.88 2.03 2.64
CA PHE A 29 -7.73 2.86 1.44
C PHE A 29 -8.14 2.10 0.17
N LYS A 30 -8.36 2.84 -0.92
CA LYS A 30 -8.66 2.29 -2.25
C LYS A 30 -7.38 1.81 -2.92
N THR A 31 -7.50 0.84 -3.83
CA THR A 31 -6.37 0.23 -4.54
C THR A 31 -5.45 1.27 -5.20
N HIS A 32 -6.00 2.27 -5.89
CA HIS A 32 -5.18 3.30 -6.56
C HIS A 32 -4.36 4.15 -5.59
N ILE A 33 -4.85 4.39 -4.37
CA ILE A 33 -4.08 5.11 -3.34
C ILE A 33 -2.91 4.26 -2.88
N LEU A 34 -3.14 2.96 -2.66
CA LEU A 34 -2.08 2.04 -2.26
C LEU A 34 -1.04 1.83 -3.38
N ALA A 35 -1.49 1.85 -4.64
CA ALA A 35 -0.61 1.79 -5.80
C ALA A 35 0.31 3.01 -5.89
N ASN A 36 -0.26 4.21 -5.79
CA ASN A 36 0.53 5.45 -5.78
C ASN A 36 1.51 5.47 -4.60
N LEU A 37 1.07 5.08 -3.41
CA LEU A 37 1.95 5.07 -2.25
C LEU A 37 3.10 4.08 -2.39
N LEU A 38 2.86 2.92 -3.00
CA LEU A 38 3.92 1.94 -3.24
C LEU A 38 4.91 2.49 -4.27
N ASP A 39 4.42 3.10 -5.35
CA ASP A 39 5.26 3.76 -6.36
C ASP A 39 6.13 4.87 -5.75
N GLU A 40 5.54 5.73 -4.91
CA GLU A 40 6.27 6.76 -4.15
C GLU A 40 7.36 6.18 -3.25
N LYS A 41 7.15 4.97 -2.68
CA LYS A 41 8.12 4.30 -1.81
C LYS A 41 9.21 3.54 -2.57
N GLU A 42 8.93 3.04 -3.77
CA GLU A 42 9.90 2.35 -4.61
C GLU A 42 10.78 3.32 -5.42
N ASN A 43 10.27 4.52 -5.71
CA ASN A 43 10.97 5.54 -6.51
C ASN A 43 11.59 6.70 -5.69
N SER A 44 11.61 6.63 -4.35
CA SER A 44 12.24 7.63 -3.46
C SER A 44 13.60 7.23 -2.92
#